data_AF-A0A960XBA8-F1
#
_entry.id   AF-A0A960XBA8-F1
#
_cell.length_a   1.000
_cell.length_b   1.000
_cell.length_c   1.000
_cell.angle_alpha   90.00
_cell.angle_beta   90.00
_cell.angle_gamma   90.00
#
_symmetry.space_group_name_H-M   'P 1'
#
loop_
_entity.id
_entity.type
_entity.pdbx_description
1 polymer ?
#
loop_
_entity_poly.entity_id
_entity_poly.type
_entity_poly.pdbx_seq_one_letter_code
_entity_poly.pdbx_strand_id
1 'polypeptide(L)'
;MASNKGQKISIGWQEWVSLPGLKIPAIKAKIDTGAKTSSLHATNIQPAKKNHVKFTVHPIQRNKAIAISCCCPIFDIRNVMSSNGH
;
A
#
# COMPACT_ATOMS: atom_id res chain seq x y z
N MET A 1 22.77 -17.86 25.65
CA MET A 1 21.83 -16.74 25.88
C MET A 1 20.63 -16.94 24.96
N ALA A 2 19.45 -17.22 25.51
CA ALA A 2 18.26 -17.47 24.70
C ALA A 2 17.73 -16.15 24.12
N SER A 3 17.64 -16.07 22.79
CA SER A 3 17.03 -14.95 22.08
C SER A 3 15.57 -14.84 22.49
N ASN A 4 15.20 -13.70 23.08
CA ASN A 4 13.83 -13.38 23.44
C ASN A 4 13.03 -13.22 22.14
N LYS A 5 12.44 -14.31 21.64
CA LYS A 5 11.47 -14.26 20.55
C LYS A 5 10.25 -13.52 21.09
N GLY A 6 10.18 -12.21 20.84
CA GLY A 6 9.03 -11.39 21.17
C GLY A 6 7.75 -12.08 20.72
N GLN A 7 6.73 -12.09 21.59
CA GLN A 7 5.45 -12.72 21.30
C GLN A 7 4.91 -12.18 19.97
N LYS A 8 4.61 -13.10 19.05
CA LYS A 8 3.97 -12.75 17.78
C LYS A 8 2.53 -12.37 18.07
N ILE A 9 2.12 -11.21 17.57
CA ILE A 9 0.72 -10.78 17.62
C ILE A 9 -0.04 -11.58 16.57
N SER A 10 -1.11 -12.27 16.99
CA SER A 10 -2.06 -12.88 16.07
C SER A 10 -3.00 -11.81 15.52
N ILE A 11 -3.12 -11.74 14.20
CA ILE A 11 -4.02 -10.81 13.49
C ILE A 11 -4.93 -11.59 12.54
N GLY A 12 -6.07 -11.02 12.20
CA GLY A 12 -7.00 -11.59 11.23
C GLY A 12 -6.49 -11.52 9.79
N TRP A 13 -7.19 -12.20 8.89
CA TRP A 13 -6.90 -12.19 7.45
C TRP A 13 -7.17 -10.82 6.79
N GLN A 14 -7.91 -9.95 7.47
CA GLN A 14 -8.23 -8.60 7.04
C GLN A 14 -8.27 -7.68 8.26
N GLU A 15 -7.55 -6.56 8.18
CA GLU A 15 -7.39 -5.63 9.30
C GLU A 15 -7.46 -4.19 8.82
N TRP A 16 -7.69 -3.26 9.76
CA TRP A 16 -7.50 -1.84 9.52
C TRP A 16 -6.07 -1.45 9.88
N VAL A 17 -5.37 -0.80 8.94
CA VAL A 17 -3.98 -0.37 9.13
C VAL A 17 -3.84 1.13 8.88
N SER A 18 -2.92 1.78 9.59
CA SER A 18 -2.52 3.16 9.32
C SER A 18 -1.27 3.19 8.45
N LEU A 19 -1.23 4.09 7.48
CA LEU A 19 -0.05 4.38 6.65
C LEU A 19 0.36 5.84 6.88
N PRO A 20 1.03 6.15 8.00
CA PRO A 20 1.33 7.53 8.39
C PRO A 20 2.24 8.25 7.39
N GLY A 21 3.18 7.54 6.74
CA GLY A 21 4.03 8.09 5.68
C GLY A 21 3.24 8.57 4.44
N LEU A 22 2.01 8.08 4.26
CA LEU A 22 1.09 8.49 3.20
C LEU A 22 -0.06 9.37 3.72
N LYS A 23 -0.05 9.73 5.01
CA LYS A 23 -1.14 10.46 5.68
C LYS A 23 -2.49 9.73 5.60
N ILE A 24 -2.48 8.40 5.55
CA ILE A 24 -3.70 7.58 5.55
C ILE A 24 -3.91 7.06 6.98
N PRO A 25 -4.92 7.56 7.72
CA PRO A 25 -5.13 7.17 9.11
C PRO A 25 -5.63 5.73 9.25
N ALA A 26 -6.46 5.27 8.29
CA ALA A 26 -7.00 3.92 8.28
C ALA A 26 -7.29 3.49 6.84
N ILE A 27 -6.88 2.27 6.49
CA ILE A 27 -7.26 1.57 5.26
C ILE A 27 -7.45 0.09 5.57
N LYS A 28 -8.48 -0.52 4.96
CA LYS A 28 -8.73 -1.95 5.09
C LYS A 28 -7.73 -2.71 4.23
N ALA A 29 -6.90 -3.54 4.86
CA ALA A 29 -5.85 -4.31 4.22
C ALA A 29 -6.09 -5.81 4.38
N LYS A 30 -5.78 -6.59 3.34
CA LYS A 30 -5.71 -8.05 3.39
C LYS A 30 -4.32 -8.44 3.89
N ILE A 31 -4.25 -9.33 4.87
CA ILE A 31 -3.00 -9.89 5.37
C ILE A 31 -2.68 -11.13 4.54
N ASP A 32 -1.85 -10.94 3.51
CA ASP A 32 -1.49 -11.98 2.54
C ASP A 32 -0.11 -12.56 2.86
N THR A 33 -0.09 -13.70 3.57
CA THR A 33 1.16 -14.38 3.93
C THR A 33 1.86 -15.03 2.74
N GLY A 34 1.18 -15.19 1.60
CA GLY A 34 1.76 -15.73 0.37
C GLY A 34 2.50 -14.68 -0.47
N ALA A 35 2.35 -13.39 -0.16
CA ALA A 35 2.94 -12.31 -0.93
C ALA A 35 4.28 -11.84 -0.35
N LYS A 36 5.33 -11.81 -1.19
CA LYS A 36 6.64 -11.23 -0.81
C LYS A 36 6.59 -9.70 -0.69
N THR A 37 5.66 -9.05 -1.40
CA THR A 37 5.53 -7.60 -1.49
C THR A 37 4.10 -7.17 -1.25
N SER A 38 3.91 -6.03 -0.58
CA SER A 38 2.61 -5.38 -0.46
C SER A 38 2.24 -4.60 -1.71
N SER A 39 0.95 -4.38 -1.92
CA SER A 39 0.42 -3.53 -2.98
C SER A 39 -0.65 -2.59 -2.44
N LEU A 40 -0.77 -1.42 -3.05
CA LEU A 40 -1.76 -0.41 -2.71
C LEU A 40 -2.43 0.06 -4.00
N HIS A 41 -3.77 -0.01 -4.04
CA HIS A 41 -4.50 0.54 -5.17
C HIS A 41 -4.40 2.07 -5.18
N ALA A 42 -4.01 2.62 -6.33
CA ALA A 42 -3.81 4.04 -6.53
C ALA A 42 -4.33 4.49 -7.91
N THR A 43 -4.80 5.73 -7.98
CA THR A 43 -5.31 6.38 -9.20
C THR A 43 -4.54 7.68 -9.45
N ASN A 44 -4.72 8.29 -10.64
CA ASN A 44 -4.05 9.52 -11.04
C ASN A 44 -2.52 9.51 -10.80
N ILE A 45 -1.87 8.40 -11.15
CA ILE A 45 -0.44 8.21 -10.94
C ILE A 45 0.32 9.08 -11.95
N GLN A 46 1.14 10.00 -11.44
CA GLN A 46 1.90 10.95 -12.25
C GLN A 46 3.32 11.12 -11.70
N PRO A 47 4.34 11.19 -12.56
CA PRO A 47 5.68 11.57 -12.14
C PRO A 47 5.70 13.00 -11.58
N ALA A 48 6.53 13.23 -10.58
CA ALA A 48 6.77 14.54 -9.98
C ALA A 48 8.27 14.87 -9.96
N LYS A 49 8.58 16.14 -9.70
CA LYS A 49 9.97 16.61 -9.61
C LYS A 49 10.75 15.81 -8.56
N LYS A 50 12.08 15.70 -8.77
CA LYS A 50 13.02 15.04 -7.85
C LYS A 50 12.76 13.52 -7.66
N ASN A 51 12.41 12.81 -8.73
CA ASN A 51 12.18 11.37 -8.71
C ASN A 51 11.08 10.93 -7.71
N HIS A 52 10.02 11.73 -7.61
CA HIS A 52 8.84 11.43 -6.80
C HIS A 52 7.69 10.97 -7.69
N VAL A 53 6.72 10.29 -7.10
CA VAL A 53 5.44 9.95 -7.73
C VAL A 53 4.31 10.57 -6.92
N LYS A 54 3.36 11.20 -7.63
CA LYS A 54 2.08 11.64 -7.07
C LYS A 54 1.01 10.65 -7.47
N PHE A 55 0.13 10.33 -6.54
CA PHE A 55 -0.99 9.45 -6.78
C PHE A 55 -2.10 9.70 -5.76
N THR A 56 -3.29 9.21 -6.06
CA THR A 56 -4.46 9.31 -5.19
C THR A 56 -4.83 7.94 -4.65
N VAL A 57 -5.13 7.87 -3.35
CA VAL A 57 -5.62 6.67 -2.69
C VAL A 57 -7.05 6.88 -2.22
N HIS A 58 -7.91 5.89 -2.44
CA HIS A 58 -9.26 5.83 -1.90
C HIS A 58 -9.29 4.79 -0.77
N PRO A 59 -9.16 5.19 0.50
CA PRO A 59 -8.99 4.25 1.61
C PRO A 59 -10.27 3.47 1.95
N ILE A 60 -11.44 3.97 1.52
CA ILE A 60 -12.74 3.33 1.77
C ILE A 60 -13.24 2.68 0.48
N GLN A 61 -13.46 1.37 0.53
CA GLN A 61 -13.96 0.59 -0.61
C GLN A 61 -15.31 1.14 -1.10
N ARG A 62 -15.48 1.18 -2.43
CA ARG A 62 -16.70 1.69 -3.11
C ARG A 62 -17.03 3.16 -2.80
N ASN A 63 -16.12 3.92 -2.20
CA ASN A 63 -16.28 5.35 -1.94
C ASN A 63 -15.22 6.14 -2.70
N LYS A 64 -15.66 6.91 -3.71
CA LYS A 64 -14.79 7.78 -4.52
C LYS A 64 -14.66 9.20 -3.95
N ALA A 65 -15.53 9.59 -3.02
CA ALA A 65 -15.55 10.94 -2.45
C ALA A 65 -14.38 11.17 -1.49
N ILE A 66 -13.96 10.12 -0.76
CA ILE A 66 -12.81 10.18 0.13
C ILE A 66 -11.56 9.82 -0.69
N ALA A 67 -10.71 10.82 -0.89
CA ALA A 67 -9.50 10.72 -1.67
C ALA A 67 -8.34 11.37 -0.91
N ILE A 68 -7.20 10.68 -0.86
CA ILE A 68 -5.98 11.18 -0.22
C ILE A 68 -4.89 11.30 -1.28
N SER A 69 -4.46 12.52 -1.57
CA SER A 69 -3.33 12.78 -2.47
C SER A 69 -2.02 12.51 -1.75
N CYS A 70 -1.24 11.60 -2.31
CA CYS A 70 0.05 11.14 -1.81
C CYS A 70 1.18 11.63 -2.71
N CYS A 71 2.36 11.88 -2.13
CA CYS A 71 3.59 12.18 -2.86
C CYS A 71 4.76 11.55 -2.11
N CYS A 72 5.50 10.66 -2.77
CA CYS A 72 6.63 9.96 -2.16
C CYS A 72 7.76 9.74 -3.18
N PRO A 73 9.01 9.54 -2.73
CA PRO A 73 10.10 9.16 -3.62
C PRO A 73 9.83 7.81 -4.28
N ILE A 74 10.29 7.66 -5.52
CA ILE A 74 10.24 6.40 -6.25
C ILE A 74 11.41 5.54 -5.78
N PHE A 75 11.10 4.35 -5.25
CA PHE A 75 12.11 3.37 -4.86
C PHE A 75 12.55 2.49 -6.03
N ASP A 76 11.60 2.02 -6.84
CA ASP A 76 11.83 1.12 -7.96
C ASP A 76 10.73 1.27 -9.03
N ILE A 77 11.04 1.01 -10.29
CA ILE A 77 10.11 1.00 -11.42
C ILE A 77 10.33 -0.31 -12.19
N ARG A 78 9.26 -1.06 -12.41
CA ARG A 78 9.31 -2.33 -13.14
C ARG A 78 8.33 -2.32 -14.30
N ASN A 79 8.77 -2.81 -15.44
CA ASN A 79 7.87 -3.17 -16.53
C ASN A 79 7.10 -4.42 -16.11
N VAL A 80 5.77 -4.32 -16.06
CA VAL A 80 4.90 -5.42 -15.67
C VAL A 80 4.20 -5.92 -16.93
N MET A 81 4.31 -7.21 -17.21
CA MET A 81 3.52 -7.82 -18.27
C MET A 81 2.12 -8.07 -17.75
N SER A 82 1.13 -7.63 -18.52
CA SER A 82 -0.27 -7.78 -18.20
C SER A 82 -0.62 -9.27 -18.23
N SER A 83 -1.06 -9.88 -17.12
CA SER A 83 -1.42 -11.31 -17.05
C SER A 83 -2.80 -11.64 -17.62
N ASN A 84 -3.49 -10.62 -18.12
CA ASN A 84 -4.83 -10.66 -18.72
C ASN A 84 -4.78 -11.15 -20.18
N GLY A 85 -4.07 -12.27 -20.42
CA GLY A 85 -3.82 -12.84 -21.75
C GLY A 85 -4.97 -12.66 -22.73
N HIS A 86 -4.67 -11.98 -23.84
CA HIS A 86 -5.42 -12.07 -25.09
C HIS A 86 -4.54 -12.77 -26.11
#